data_AF-A0A426TAX6-F1
#
_entry.id   AF-A0A426TAX6-F1
#
_cell.length_a   1.000
_cell.length_b   1.000
_cell.length_c   1.000
_cell.angle_alpha   90.00
_cell.angle_beta   90.00
_cell.angle_gamma   90.00
#
_symmetry.space_group_name_H-M   'P 1'
#
loop_
_entity.id
_entity.type
_entity.pdbx_description
1 polymer ?
#
loop_
_entity_poly.entity_id
_entity_poly.type
_entity_poly.pdbx_seq_one_letter_code
_entity_poly.pdbx_strand_id
1 'polypeptide(L)'
;MKKIDWIEYFEAINGRSPEAHEIEAALVAGEFEEDDLQNVPTEEVVQEEKVDAESTVEPVSAPEDIPVQQPVQEPAQAFAQQTNAQAQQAQPQPMVQQVNPQALQQAPAAPSAFGLFFKQFREWIVSAWKKPTSIASHTHKYNGLTSLLLIAFFAALTIYFPMVKAANSVNSFTNSLTSELGSLFEGANGYDAYGSSAPAVSVGLDILFKTFIGIALIIFSIVLAGFVVKRFIYKEQQYTFAYTLEYYGRLFAVNVLLYAIAALSAVLGIFSLVGVATSLALFAVGSASVYALANFTNSSQMDSLYRYFIAILVNGLIIFVSGIIAASIVGQMFWSSLF
;
A
#
# COMPACT_ATOMS: atom_id res chain seq x y z
N MET A 1 16.18 -15.68 17.31
CA MET A 1 14.89 -15.29 16.68
C MET A 1 14.73 -15.99 15.34
N LYS A 2 13.59 -15.94 14.64
CA LYS A 2 13.50 -16.56 13.30
C LYS A 2 14.22 -15.71 12.26
N LYS A 3 14.74 -16.34 11.20
CA LYS A 3 15.43 -15.65 10.08
C LYS A 3 14.62 -14.48 9.51
N ILE A 4 13.31 -14.66 9.36
CA ILE A 4 12.43 -13.59 8.83
C ILE A 4 12.32 -12.40 9.79
N ASP A 5 12.17 -12.66 11.09
CA ASP A 5 12.08 -11.61 12.12
C ASP A 5 13.40 -10.83 12.21
N TRP A 6 14.54 -11.51 12.01
CA TRP A 6 15.86 -10.89 12.04
C TRP A 6 16.09 -9.98 10.82
N ILE A 7 15.66 -10.43 9.64
CA ILE A 7 15.72 -9.60 8.43
C ILE A 7 14.85 -8.35 8.59
N GLU A 8 13.63 -8.49 9.12
CA GLU A 8 12.74 -7.35 9.39
C GLU A 8 13.35 -6.37 10.41
N TYR A 9 13.99 -6.88 11.45
CA TYR A 9 14.72 -6.06 12.43
C TYR A 9 15.92 -5.33 11.78
N PHE A 10 16.72 -6.02 11.00
CA PHE A 10 17.87 -5.45 10.30
C PHE A 10 17.43 -4.33 9.34
N GLU A 11 16.35 -4.54 8.58
CA GLU A 11 15.79 -3.55 7.67
C GLU A 11 15.22 -2.34 8.41
N ALA A 12 14.60 -2.55 9.57
CA ALA A 12 14.08 -1.47 10.40
C ALA A 12 15.19 -0.56 10.96
N ILE A 13 16.36 -1.15 11.30
CA ILE A 13 17.51 -0.41 11.85
C ILE A 13 18.34 0.24 10.74
N ASN A 14 18.65 -0.49 9.68
CA ASN A 14 19.61 -0.06 8.65
C ASN A 14 18.95 0.56 7.41
N GLY A 15 17.62 0.47 7.27
CA GLY A 15 16.88 1.03 6.14
C GLY A 15 17.19 0.37 4.79
N ARG A 16 17.85 -0.80 4.81
CA ARG A 16 18.19 -1.63 3.66
C ARG A 16 18.13 -3.10 4.05
N SER A 17 17.93 -3.97 3.06
CA SER A 17 18.03 -5.42 3.24
C SER A 17 19.48 -5.82 3.57
N PRO A 18 19.69 -6.85 4.41
CA PRO A 18 21.01 -7.37 4.72
C PRO A 18 21.65 -8.04 3.49
N GLU A 19 22.95 -7.86 3.32
CA GLU A 19 23.73 -8.56 2.30
C GLU A 19 24.05 -9.99 2.75
N ALA A 20 24.40 -10.89 1.80
CA ALA A 20 24.61 -12.32 2.10
C ALA A 20 25.65 -12.56 3.21
N HIS A 21 26.73 -11.78 3.22
CA HIS A 21 27.78 -11.88 4.24
C HIS A 21 27.31 -11.43 5.64
N GLU A 22 26.31 -10.53 5.72
CA GLU A 22 25.74 -10.05 6.99
C GLU A 22 24.77 -11.08 7.58
N ILE A 23 24.05 -11.79 6.71
CA ILE A 23 23.18 -12.91 7.11
C ILE A 23 24.03 -14.07 7.65
N GLU A 24 25.14 -14.39 6.99
CA GLU A 24 26.09 -15.42 7.45
C GLU A 24 26.76 -15.03 8.77
N ALA A 25 27.18 -13.76 8.91
CA ALA A 25 27.76 -13.26 10.16
C ALA A 25 26.78 -13.35 11.34
N ALA A 26 25.51 -13.02 11.11
CA ALA A 26 24.47 -13.08 12.13
C ALA A 26 24.02 -14.51 12.46
N LEU A 27 24.10 -15.44 11.50
CA LEU A 27 23.91 -16.88 11.75
C LEU A 27 25.05 -17.43 12.62
N VAL A 28 26.30 -17.07 12.32
CA VAL A 28 27.49 -17.46 13.11
C VAL A 28 27.47 -16.84 14.51
N ALA A 29 26.97 -15.61 14.64
CA ALA A 29 26.78 -14.94 15.91
C ALA A 29 25.57 -15.47 16.72
N GLY A 30 24.76 -16.37 16.14
CA GLY A 30 23.60 -16.96 16.79
C GLY A 30 22.45 -15.99 17.01
N GLU A 31 22.37 -14.91 16.23
CA GLU A 31 21.30 -13.89 16.37
C GLU A 31 19.94 -14.44 15.92
N PHE A 32 19.94 -15.38 14.97
CA PHE A 32 18.75 -16.11 14.52
C PHE A 32 19.04 -17.59 14.25
N GLU A 33 17.99 -18.39 14.23
CA GLU A 33 18.03 -19.83 13.91
C GLU A 33 17.50 -20.05 12.49
N GLU A 34 18.12 -20.95 11.73
CA GLU A 34 17.53 -21.45 10.47
C GLU A 34 16.39 -22.41 10.83
N ASP A 35 15.16 -22.05 10.45
CA ASP A 35 14.01 -22.96 10.53
C ASP A 35 14.26 -24.13 9.56
N ASP A 36 14.35 -25.37 10.07
CA ASP A 36 14.31 -26.61 9.30
C ASP A 36 12.94 -26.73 8.60
N LEU A 37 12.83 -26.19 7.39
CA LEU A 37 11.73 -26.50 6.47
C LEU A 37 11.97 -27.85 5.79
N GLN A 38 11.93 -28.94 6.56
CA GLN A 38 11.65 -30.27 6.02
C GLN A 38 10.17 -30.61 6.24
N ASN A 39 9.34 -30.19 5.29
CA ASN A 39 8.21 -31.00 4.86
C ASN A 39 7.95 -30.79 3.37
N VAL A 40 8.85 -31.34 2.56
CA VAL A 40 8.62 -31.71 1.16
C VAL A 40 8.78 -33.23 1.12
N PRO A 41 7.76 -34.03 0.73
CA PRO A 41 7.96 -35.45 0.50
C PRO A 41 8.87 -35.61 -0.71
N THR A 42 10.01 -36.26 -0.51
CA THR A 42 10.88 -36.75 -1.57
C THR A 42 10.44 -38.18 -1.89
N GLU A 43 9.89 -38.40 -3.08
CA GLU A 43 9.91 -39.70 -3.78
C GLU A 43 10.78 -39.47 -5.02
N GLU A 44 12.06 -39.84 -4.98
CA GLU A 44 12.61 -41.16 -5.31
C GLU A 44 12.96 -41.25 -6.81
N VAL A 45 14.25 -41.01 -7.09
CA VAL A 45 14.91 -41.33 -8.36
C VAL A 45 15.20 -42.82 -8.36
N VAL A 46 14.51 -43.57 -9.21
CA VAL A 46 14.91 -44.93 -9.61
C VAL A 46 15.57 -44.83 -10.99
N GLN A 47 16.82 -45.28 -11.07
CA GLN A 47 17.52 -45.54 -12.33
C GLN A 47 17.14 -46.95 -12.83
N GLU A 48 16.84 -47.09 -14.12
CA GLU A 48 16.92 -48.37 -14.83
C GLU A 48 17.38 -48.15 -16.30
N GLU A 49 18.68 -48.42 -16.51
CA GLU A 49 19.39 -49.12 -17.59
C GLU A 49 19.11 -48.95 -19.12
N LYS A 50 20.21 -48.59 -19.84
CA LYS A 50 20.70 -48.86 -21.24
C LYS A 50 19.83 -48.66 -22.50
N VAL A 51 20.43 -48.06 -23.54
CA VAL A 51 21.04 -48.75 -24.72
C VAL A 51 21.61 -47.72 -25.73
N ASP A 52 22.91 -47.90 -26.03
CA ASP A 52 23.73 -47.71 -27.26
C ASP A 52 23.61 -46.50 -28.21
N ALA A 53 24.80 -45.94 -28.52
CA ALA A 53 25.41 -45.65 -29.85
C ALA A 53 26.25 -44.36 -29.76
N GLU A 54 27.56 -44.45 -29.50
CA GLU A 54 28.63 -44.55 -30.51
C GLU A 54 28.89 -43.22 -31.26
N SER A 55 30.01 -42.56 -30.95
CA SER A 55 31.11 -42.28 -31.90
C SER A 55 32.13 -41.26 -31.35
N THR A 56 33.34 -41.77 -31.07
CA THR A 56 34.68 -41.22 -31.43
C THR A 56 35.15 -39.89 -30.76
N VAL A 57 36.06 -39.85 -29.75
CA VAL A 57 37.55 -40.11 -29.72
C VAL A 57 38.28 -38.99 -30.51
N GLU A 58 39.15 -38.08 -30.00
CA GLU A 58 40.38 -38.14 -29.14
C GLU A 58 41.06 -36.70 -29.09
N PRO A 59 42.23 -36.40 -28.46
CA PRO A 59 42.58 -36.39 -27.02
C PRO A 59 43.55 -35.23 -26.54
N VAL A 60 44.05 -35.38 -25.28
CA VAL A 60 45.30 -34.87 -24.61
C VAL A 60 45.33 -33.37 -24.19
N SER A 61 45.63 -32.97 -22.95
CA SER A 61 46.85 -33.27 -22.15
C SER A 61 46.74 -32.87 -20.66
N ALA A 62 47.34 -33.68 -19.78
CA ALA A 62 47.82 -33.36 -18.40
C ALA A 62 49.38 -33.25 -18.43
N PRO A 63 50.19 -32.92 -17.38
CA PRO A 63 49.95 -32.99 -15.92
C PRO A 63 50.57 -31.88 -15.01
N GLU A 64 50.28 -31.97 -13.69
CA GLU A 64 51.05 -31.59 -12.45
C GLU A 64 51.70 -30.17 -12.33
N ASP A 65 51.85 -29.49 -11.19
CA ASP A 65 52.23 -29.87 -9.82
C ASP A 65 52.03 -28.67 -8.84
N ILE A 66 51.97 -28.90 -7.52
CA ILE A 66 51.86 -27.89 -6.43
C ILE A 66 53.23 -27.74 -5.74
N PRO A 67 53.72 -26.53 -5.38
CA PRO A 67 53.93 -26.23 -3.94
C PRO A 67 53.87 -24.74 -3.46
N VAL A 68 53.19 -24.54 -2.32
CA VAL A 68 53.66 -23.89 -1.05
C VAL A 68 53.79 -22.33 -0.89
N GLN A 69 53.03 -21.82 0.11
CA GLN A 69 53.22 -20.70 1.10
C GLN A 69 53.28 -19.18 0.74
N GLN A 70 52.25 -18.45 1.23
CA GLN A 70 52.17 -17.21 2.09
C GLN A 70 53.33 -16.18 2.17
N PRO A 71 53.12 -14.94 2.72
CA PRO A 71 51.90 -14.20 3.14
C PRO A 71 51.88 -12.70 2.70
N VAL A 72 51.03 -11.87 3.35
CA VAL A 72 51.03 -10.37 3.45
C VAL A 72 50.11 -9.69 2.39
N GLN A 73 49.12 -8.82 2.70
CA GLN A 73 49.17 -7.60 3.51
C GLN A 73 47.75 -7.08 3.86
N GLU A 74 47.53 -6.75 5.12
CA GLU A 74 46.40 -6.00 5.68
C GLU A 74 46.93 -4.60 6.06
N PRO A 75 46.23 -3.48 5.79
CA PRO A 75 46.55 -2.21 6.44
C PRO A 75 45.61 -1.98 7.63
N ALA A 76 46.24 -1.90 8.81
CA ALA A 76 45.65 -1.55 10.08
C ALA A 76 45.68 -0.02 10.35
N GLN A 77 44.98 0.36 11.44
CA GLN A 77 45.13 1.54 12.32
C GLN A 77 44.23 2.76 12.00
N ALA A 78 43.65 3.48 12.99
CA ALA A 78 43.95 3.61 14.42
C ALA A 78 42.64 3.89 15.21
N PHE A 79 42.50 3.53 16.49
CA PHE A 79 43.08 4.29 17.60
C PHE A 79 43.38 3.41 18.83
N ALA A 80 44.55 3.67 19.42
CA ALA A 80 45.11 3.00 20.57
C ALA A 80 44.72 3.67 21.89
N GLN A 81 44.66 2.87 22.97
CA GLN A 81 45.07 3.30 24.30
C GLN A 81 45.84 2.15 25.00
N GLN A 82 47.12 2.45 25.25
CA GLN A 82 48.12 1.78 26.10
C GLN A 82 47.69 1.90 27.60
N THR A 83 48.03 1.08 28.61
CA THR A 83 49.21 0.23 28.87
C THR A 83 48.97 -0.69 30.09
N ASN A 84 49.66 -1.85 30.09
CA ASN A 84 50.30 -2.61 31.18
C ASN A 84 49.52 -3.25 32.37
N ALA A 85 49.41 -4.58 32.28
CA ALA A 85 50.02 -5.61 33.14
C ALA A 85 49.91 -5.53 34.68
N GLN A 86 49.10 -6.43 35.26
CA GLN A 86 49.57 -7.50 36.17
C GLN A 86 48.43 -8.47 36.50
N ALA A 87 48.72 -9.77 36.45
CA ALA A 87 47.82 -10.83 36.91
C ALA A 87 47.76 -10.83 38.44
N GLN A 88 46.56 -10.74 39.02
CA GLN A 88 46.29 -11.21 40.37
C GLN A 88 44.83 -11.63 40.49
N GLN A 89 44.62 -12.92 40.81
CA GLN A 89 43.33 -13.47 41.21
C GLN A 89 42.87 -12.81 42.51
N ALA A 90 41.67 -12.24 42.53
CA ALA A 90 40.90 -12.02 43.74
C ALA A 90 39.38 -12.03 43.42
N GLN A 91 38.65 -12.80 44.22
CA GLN A 91 37.20 -12.97 44.23
C GLN A 91 36.44 -11.68 44.62
N PRO A 92 35.10 -11.62 44.43
CA PRO A 92 34.39 -10.39 44.12
C PRO A 92 34.09 -9.52 45.35
N GLN A 93 34.20 -8.20 45.18
CA GLN A 93 33.50 -7.24 46.03
C GLN A 93 32.48 -6.46 45.20
N PRO A 94 31.23 -6.30 45.66
CA PRO A 94 30.25 -5.49 44.98
C PRO A 94 30.62 -4.02 45.14
N MET A 95 31.22 -3.43 44.12
CA MET A 95 31.20 -1.98 43.97
C MET A 95 29.76 -1.59 43.59
N VAL A 96 29.06 -1.01 44.55
CA VAL A 96 27.86 -0.21 44.26
C VAL A 96 28.30 0.94 43.36
N GLN A 97 28.14 0.75 42.05
CA GLN A 97 28.29 1.81 41.06
C GLN A 97 27.22 2.85 41.40
N GLN A 98 27.65 3.95 42.02
CA GLN A 98 26.81 5.10 42.28
C GLN A 98 26.37 5.66 40.92
N VAL A 99 25.18 5.27 40.48
CA VAL A 99 24.58 5.77 39.25
C VAL A 99 24.38 7.27 39.44
N ASN A 100 25.17 8.06 38.72
CA ASN A 100 24.99 9.50 38.63
C ASN A 100 23.60 9.76 37.99
N PRO A 101 22.61 10.36 38.68
CA PRO A 101 21.27 10.56 38.12
C PRO A 101 21.24 11.52 36.92
N GLN A 102 22.34 12.22 36.66
CA GLN A 102 22.45 13.27 35.65
C GLN A 102 22.96 12.75 34.29
N ALA A 103 23.21 11.45 34.15
CA ALA A 103 23.58 10.81 32.88
C ALA A 103 22.43 10.02 32.22
N LEU A 104 21.17 10.30 32.59
CA LEU A 104 20.03 10.07 31.68
C LEU A 104 20.05 11.16 30.60
N GLN A 105 21.17 11.21 29.88
CA GLN A 105 21.32 11.98 28.67
C GLN A 105 20.32 11.37 27.69
N GLN A 106 19.30 12.16 27.34
CA GLN A 106 18.22 11.76 26.44
C GLN A 106 18.84 11.10 25.21
N ALA A 107 18.75 9.77 25.14
CA ALA A 107 19.01 9.08 23.89
C ALA A 107 18.11 9.75 22.83
N PRO A 108 18.62 10.09 21.64
CA PRO A 108 17.78 10.67 20.60
C PRO A 108 16.57 9.75 20.43
N ALA A 109 15.37 10.32 20.55
CA ALA A 109 14.14 9.55 20.46
C ALA A 109 14.17 8.74 19.17
N ALA A 110 14.06 7.41 19.29
CA ALA A 110 14.02 6.54 18.13
C ALA A 110 12.90 7.02 17.17
N PRO A 111 13.16 7.05 15.85
CA PRO A 111 12.18 7.57 14.91
C PRO A 111 10.87 6.81 15.03
N SER A 112 9.75 7.53 15.13
CA SER A 112 8.43 6.91 15.26
C SER A 112 8.13 5.99 14.07
N ALA A 113 7.50 4.83 14.32
CA ALA A 113 7.09 3.89 13.26
C ALA A 113 6.23 4.57 12.18
N PHE A 114 5.35 5.50 12.59
CA PHE A 114 4.57 6.32 11.67
C PHE A 114 5.45 7.24 10.81
N GLY A 115 6.44 7.92 11.41
CA GLY A 115 7.36 8.78 10.70
C GLY A 115 8.21 8.02 9.67
N LEU A 116 8.67 6.82 10.02
CA LEU A 116 9.36 5.91 9.11
C LEU A 116 8.46 5.49 7.95
N PHE A 117 7.25 5.03 8.24
CA PHE A 117 6.26 4.67 7.22
C PHE A 117 5.96 5.84 6.29
N PHE A 118 5.71 7.04 6.82
CA PHE A 118 5.40 8.22 6.01
C PHE A 118 6.56 8.59 5.08
N LYS A 119 7.81 8.51 5.57
CA LYS A 119 9.00 8.74 4.74
C LYS A 119 9.07 7.73 3.59
N GLN A 120 8.90 6.44 3.89
CA GLN A 120 8.91 5.38 2.88
C GLN A 120 7.76 5.52 1.88
N PHE A 121 6.54 5.82 2.35
CA PHE A 121 5.38 6.04 1.51
C PHE A 121 5.56 7.27 0.60
N ARG A 122 6.16 8.35 1.10
CA ARG A 122 6.51 9.53 0.31
C ARG A 122 7.51 9.19 -0.80
N GLU A 123 8.56 8.45 -0.49
CA GLU A 123 9.55 8.03 -1.49
C GLU A 123 8.89 7.14 -2.55
N TRP A 124 8.03 6.22 -2.10
CA TRP A 124 7.24 5.36 -2.97
C TRP A 124 6.31 6.15 -3.90
N ILE A 125 5.51 7.08 -3.39
CA ILE A 125 4.50 7.79 -4.21
C ILE A 125 5.18 8.68 -5.26
N VAL A 126 6.30 9.32 -4.90
CA VAL A 126 7.12 10.09 -5.85
C VAL A 126 7.71 9.16 -6.92
N SER A 127 8.15 7.96 -6.54
CA SER A 127 8.63 6.96 -7.50
C SER A 127 7.51 6.48 -8.43
N ALA A 128 6.29 6.33 -7.92
CA ALA A 128 5.12 5.91 -8.68
C ALA A 128 4.70 6.98 -9.69
N TRP A 129 4.77 8.27 -9.33
CA TRP A 129 4.52 9.35 -10.30
C TRP A 129 5.54 9.39 -11.44
N LYS A 130 6.81 9.11 -11.15
CA LYS A 130 7.88 9.07 -12.18
C LYS A 130 7.81 7.81 -13.04
N LYS A 131 7.46 6.68 -12.44
CA LYS A 131 7.42 5.36 -13.08
C LYS A 131 6.14 4.62 -12.63
N PRO A 132 4.98 4.94 -13.22
CA PRO A 132 3.69 4.39 -12.79
C PRO A 132 3.51 2.90 -13.13
N THR A 133 4.26 2.39 -14.12
CA THR A 133 4.15 1.02 -14.61
C THR A 133 5.25 0.08 -14.12
N SER A 134 6.34 0.63 -13.56
CA SER A 134 7.42 -0.20 -13.01
C SER A 134 7.06 -0.68 -11.62
N ILE A 135 7.48 -1.86 -11.21
CA ILE A 135 7.43 -2.26 -9.79
C ILE A 135 8.87 -2.32 -9.31
N ALA A 136 9.17 -1.56 -8.26
CA ALA A 136 10.50 -1.60 -7.66
C ALA A 136 10.61 -2.89 -6.85
N SER A 137 11.76 -3.56 -6.94
CA SER A 137 12.07 -4.80 -6.20
C SER A 137 11.98 -4.63 -4.68
N HIS A 138 12.10 -3.40 -4.17
CA HIS A 138 12.10 -3.07 -2.73
C HIS A 138 10.97 -2.10 -2.41
N THR A 139 9.73 -2.60 -2.44
CA THR A 139 8.55 -1.79 -2.13
C THR A 139 7.86 -2.33 -0.88
N HIS A 140 7.56 -1.46 0.09
CA HIS A 140 6.86 -1.87 1.29
C HIS A 140 5.47 -2.42 0.95
N LYS A 141 5.11 -3.58 1.52
CA LYS A 141 3.92 -4.40 1.17
C LYS A 141 2.61 -3.62 1.14
N TYR A 142 2.49 -2.56 1.95
CA TYR A 142 1.24 -1.82 2.13
C TYR A 142 1.15 -0.52 1.32
N ASN A 143 2.17 -0.13 0.56
CA ASN A 143 2.18 1.16 -0.13
C ASN A 143 1.08 1.27 -1.19
N GLY A 144 0.96 0.28 -2.09
CA GLY A 144 -0.12 0.24 -3.06
C GLY A 144 -1.51 0.28 -2.42
N LEU A 145 -1.75 -0.54 -1.39
CA LEU A 145 -3.02 -0.54 -0.66
C LEU A 145 -3.31 0.82 0.00
N THR A 146 -2.30 1.44 0.62
CA THR A 146 -2.41 2.76 1.25
C THR A 146 -2.81 3.83 0.22
N SER A 147 -2.20 3.81 -0.96
CA SER A 147 -2.55 4.70 -2.07
C SER A 147 -4.02 4.57 -2.46
N LEU A 148 -4.50 3.34 -2.64
CA LEU A 148 -5.90 3.06 -3.01
C LEU A 148 -6.89 3.51 -1.93
N LEU A 149 -6.56 3.32 -0.66
CA LEU A 149 -7.38 3.80 0.46
C LEU A 149 -7.40 5.33 0.56
N LEU A 150 -6.26 6.00 0.32
CA LEU A 150 -6.20 7.46 0.27
C LEU A 150 -7.05 8.03 -0.87
N ILE A 151 -7.02 7.40 -2.05
CA ILE A 151 -7.89 7.76 -3.18
C ILE A 151 -9.35 7.64 -2.77
N ALA A 152 -9.74 6.51 -2.18
CA ALA A 152 -11.12 6.30 -1.73
C ALA A 152 -11.55 7.35 -0.71
N PHE A 153 -10.68 7.65 0.26
CA PHE A 153 -10.97 8.62 1.31
C PHE A 153 -11.12 10.04 0.77
N PHE A 154 -10.16 10.52 -0.03
CA PHE A 154 -10.25 11.85 -0.63
C PHE A 154 -11.44 11.97 -1.59
N ALA A 155 -11.72 10.95 -2.39
CA ALA A 155 -12.91 10.92 -3.25
C ALA A 155 -14.22 10.97 -2.45
N ALA A 156 -14.28 10.34 -1.26
CA ALA A 156 -15.47 10.47 -0.40
C ALA A 156 -15.66 11.89 0.12
N LEU A 157 -14.56 12.59 0.45
CA LEU A 157 -14.61 14.00 0.87
C LEU A 157 -15.11 14.94 -0.25
N THR A 158 -14.84 14.63 -1.52
CA THR A 158 -15.34 15.45 -2.65
C THR A 158 -16.85 15.39 -2.79
N ILE A 159 -17.52 14.37 -2.22
CA ILE A 159 -18.98 14.24 -2.20
C ILE A 159 -19.55 14.79 -0.89
N TYR A 160 -18.92 14.46 0.23
CA TYR A 160 -19.41 14.83 1.56
C TYR A 160 -19.50 16.34 1.77
N PHE A 161 -18.42 17.10 1.49
CA PHE A 161 -18.41 18.54 1.77
C PHE A 161 -19.40 19.36 0.91
N PRO A 162 -19.55 19.10 -0.40
CA PRO A 162 -20.61 19.74 -1.18
C PRO A 162 -22.01 19.41 -0.65
N MET A 163 -22.23 18.17 -0.18
CA MET A 163 -23.52 17.78 0.40
C MET A 163 -23.83 18.52 1.70
N VAL A 164 -22.85 18.65 2.61
CA VAL A 164 -23.00 19.48 3.83
C VAL A 164 -23.35 20.93 3.48
N LYS A 165 -22.66 21.51 2.49
CA LYS A 165 -22.92 22.88 2.04
C LYS A 165 -24.31 23.02 1.40
N ALA A 166 -24.71 22.06 0.58
CA ALA A 166 -26.05 22.03 -0.01
C ALA A 166 -27.14 21.96 1.07
N ALA A 167 -26.98 21.11 2.08
CA ALA A 167 -27.91 21.02 3.22
C ALA A 167 -28.02 22.36 3.98
N ASN A 168 -26.89 23.01 4.24
CA ASN A 168 -26.88 24.33 4.89
C ASN A 168 -27.57 25.40 4.02
N SER A 169 -27.38 25.37 2.71
CA SER A 169 -28.09 26.25 1.77
C SER A 169 -29.61 26.01 1.78
N VAL A 170 -30.04 24.74 1.79
CA VAL A 170 -31.47 24.39 1.89
C VAL A 170 -32.05 24.89 3.21
N ASN A 171 -31.39 24.65 4.34
CA ASN A 171 -31.85 25.15 5.64
C ASN A 171 -31.94 26.68 5.67
N SER A 172 -30.99 27.37 5.06
CA SER A 172 -30.98 28.84 4.99
C SER A 172 -32.17 29.35 4.17
N PHE A 173 -32.43 28.74 3.01
CA PHE A 173 -33.57 29.07 2.16
C PHE A 173 -34.92 28.77 2.84
N THR A 174 -35.04 27.62 3.50
CA THR A 174 -36.27 27.25 4.21
C THR A 174 -36.54 28.21 5.35
N ASN A 175 -35.52 28.56 6.15
CA ASN A 175 -35.67 29.52 7.24
C ASN A 175 -36.04 30.91 6.73
N SER A 176 -35.45 31.38 5.62
CA SER A 176 -35.84 32.66 5.02
C SER A 176 -37.29 32.64 4.52
N LEU A 177 -37.71 31.55 3.86
CA LEU A 177 -39.07 31.41 3.35
C LEU A 177 -40.10 31.35 4.48
N THR A 178 -39.84 30.56 5.54
CA THR A 178 -40.72 30.48 6.71
C THR A 178 -40.82 31.83 7.43
N SER A 179 -39.71 32.57 7.54
CA SER A 179 -39.72 33.92 8.13
C SER A 179 -40.55 34.91 7.30
N GLU A 180 -40.39 34.91 5.98
CA GLU A 180 -41.13 35.79 5.08
C GLU A 180 -42.64 35.46 5.10
N LEU A 181 -42.99 34.17 4.95
CA LEU A 181 -44.38 33.74 5.02
C LEU A 181 -45.01 34.03 6.40
N GLY A 182 -44.28 33.75 7.49
CA GLY A 182 -44.73 34.06 8.85
C GLY A 182 -45.09 35.54 8.99
N SER A 183 -44.23 36.44 8.51
CA SER A 183 -44.47 37.88 8.55
C SER A 183 -45.70 38.34 7.74
N LEU A 184 -46.06 37.62 6.67
CA LEU A 184 -47.25 37.92 5.85
C LEU A 184 -48.56 37.50 6.54
N PHE A 185 -48.53 36.47 7.39
CA PHE A 185 -49.72 35.92 8.05
C PHE A 185 -49.86 36.30 9.53
N GLU A 186 -48.81 36.81 10.19
CA GLU A 186 -48.86 37.29 11.58
C GLU A 186 -49.64 38.60 11.77
N GLY A 187 -50.02 39.29 10.69
CA GLY A 187 -50.58 40.65 10.72
C GLY A 187 -52.06 40.82 11.06
N ALA A 188 -52.80 39.80 11.55
CA ALA A 188 -54.25 39.96 11.75
C ALA A 188 -54.78 39.84 13.18
N ASN A 189 -54.21 39.03 14.10
CA ASN A 189 -54.86 38.77 15.40
C ASN A 189 -53.94 38.50 16.61
N GLY A 190 -52.63 38.76 16.53
CA GLY A 190 -51.74 38.67 17.71
C GLY A 190 -51.66 37.28 18.36
N TYR A 191 -51.94 36.20 17.61
CA TYR A 191 -51.60 34.85 18.03
C TYR A 191 -50.10 34.67 17.81
N ASP A 192 -49.37 34.28 18.86
CA ASP A 192 -47.96 33.92 18.77
C ASP A 192 -47.77 32.94 17.60
N ALA A 193 -46.87 33.26 16.66
CA ALA A 193 -46.50 32.31 15.62
C ALA A 193 -46.19 30.97 16.28
N TYR A 194 -46.95 29.94 15.91
CA TYR A 194 -46.61 28.56 16.22
C TYR A 194 -45.14 28.42 15.82
N GLY A 195 -44.26 28.19 16.80
CA GLY A 195 -42.80 28.13 16.62
C GLY A 195 -42.39 26.91 15.81
N SER A 196 -42.88 26.81 14.58
CA SER A 196 -42.58 25.76 13.61
C SER A 196 -41.18 26.03 13.08
N SER A 197 -40.20 25.51 13.82
CA SER A 197 -38.87 25.29 13.27
C SER A 197 -39.05 24.41 12.04
N ALA A 198 -38.70 24.93 10.86
CA ALA A 198 -38.79 24.13 9.66
C ALA A 198 -37.90 22.88 9.79
N PRO A 199 -38.30 21.74 9.20
CA PRO A 199 -37.48 20.53 9.25
C PRO A 199 -36.06 20.83 8.75
N ALA A 200 -35.06 20.60 9.61
CA ALA A 200 -33.67 20.84 9.27
C ALA A 200 -33.10 19.62 8.54
N VAL A 201 -32.52 19.86 7.36
CA VAL A 201 -31.72 18.86 6.64
C VAL A 201 -30.34 18.84 7.28
N SER A 202 -29.89 17.66 7.72
CA SER A 202 -28.54 17.49 8.28
C SER A 202 -27.81 16.35 7.58
N VAL A 203 -26.49 16.50 7.43
CA VAL A 203 -25.61 15.53 6.78
C VAL A 203 -24.62 15.05 7.82
N GLY A 204 -24.80 13.81 8.29
CA GLY A 204 -23.96 13.20 9.33
C GLY A 204 -22.67 12.59 8.79
N LEU A 205 -21.72 12.30 9.68
CA LEU A 205 -20.47 11.61 9.33
C LEU A 205 -20.70 10.17 8.84
N ASP A 206 -21.84 9.55 9.14
CA ASP A 206 -22.19 8.24 8.62
C ASP A 206 -22.25 8.24 7.08
N ILE A 207 -22.65 9.36 6.48
CA ILE A 207 -22.66 9.55 5.02
C ILE A 207 -21.24 9.51 4.46
N LEU A 208 -20.28 10.15 5.13
CA LEU A 208 -18.87 10.11 4.75
C LEU A 208 -18.36 8.67 4.76
N PHE A 209 -18.60 7.92 5.84
CA PHE A 209 -18.09 6.55 5.96
C PHE A 209 -18.75 5.58 4.98
N LYS A 210 -20.07 5.66 4.78
CA LYS A 210 -20.77 4.83 3.77
C LYS A 210 -20.28 5.14 2.36
N THR A 211 -20.05 6.42 2.03
CA THR A 211 -19.49 6.84 0.74
C THR A 211 -18.06 6.36 0.57
N PHE A 212 -17.22 6.48 1.60
CA PHE A 212 -15.86 5.95 1.60
C PHE A 212 -15.84 4.44 1.36
N ILE A 213 -16.66 3.67 2.07
CA ILE A 213 -16.76 2.22 1.90
C ILE A 213 -17.24 1.87 0.49
N GLY A 214 -18.26 2.59 -0.03
CA GLY A 214 -18.75 2.40 -1.38
C GLY A 214 -17.66 2.63 -2.44
N ILE A 215 -16.92 3.74 -2.35
CA ILE A 215 -15.83 4.04 -3.28
C ILE A 215 -14.66 3.04 -3.13
N ALA A 216 -14.30 2.68 -1.89
CA ALA A 216 -13.26 1.68 -1.64
C ALA A 216 -13.63 0.33 -2.26
N LEU A 217 -14.91 -0.07 -2.21
CA LEU A 217 -15.42 -1.27 -2.85
C LEU A 217 -15.30 -1.20 -4.39
N ILE A 218 -15.62 -0.05 -5.00
CA ILE A 218 -15.43 0.14 -6.45
C ILE A 218 -13.95 0.01 -6.82
N ILE A 219 -13.05 0.71 -6.11
CA ILE A 219 -11.61 0.64 -6.39
C ILE A 219 -11.10 -0.79 -6.20
N PHE A 220 -11.48 -1.44 -5.11
CA PHE A 220 -11.15 -2.85 -4.86
C PHE A 220 -11.64 -3.75 -5.99
N SER A 221 -12.85 -3.54 -6.50
CA SER A 221 -13.40 -4.33 -7.61
C SER A 221 -12.60 -4.16 -8.91
N ILE A 222 -12.10 -2.95 -9.19
CA ILE A 222 -11.24 -2.69 -10.36
C ILE A 222 -9.93 -3.48 -10.25
N VAL A 223 -9.30 -3.46 -9.07
CA VAL A 223 -8.06 -4.21 -8.79
C VAL A 223 -8.33 -5.73 -8.87
N LEU A 224 -9.40 -6.21 -8.23
CA LEU A 224 -9.80 -7.61 -8.26
C LEU A 224 -10.08 -8.09 -9.68
N ALA A 225 -10.80 -7.29 -10.47
CA ALA A 225 -11.08 -7.59 -11.86
C ALA A 225 -9.78 -7.68 -12.69
N GLY A 226 -8.84 -6.76 -12.47
CA GLY A 226 -7.51 -6.82 -13.08
C GLY A 226 -6.76 -8.10 -12.73
N PHE A 227 -6.76 -8.48 -11.45
CA PHE A 227 -6.17 -9.74 -10.98
C PHE A 227 -6.83 -10.95 -11.66
N VAL A 228 -8.16 -11.03 -11.64
CA VAL A 228 -8.92 -12.16 -12.20
C VAL A 228 -8.62 -12.31 -13.69
N VAL A 229 -8.64 -11.21 -14.45
CA VAL A 229 -8.34 -11.26 -15.88
C VAL A 229 -6.91 -11.73 -16.12
N LYS A 230 -5.91 -11.12 -15.47
CA LYS A 230 -4.50 -11.50 -15.68
C LYS A 230 -4.23 -12.94 -15.27
N ARG A 231 -4.81 -13.38 -14.15
CA ARG A 231 -4.61 -14.72 -13.63
C ARG A 231 -5.30 -15.79 -14.46
N PHE A 232 -6.58 -15.59 -14.77
CA PHE A 232 -7.43 -16.67 -15.31
C PHE A 232 -7.66 -16.58 -16.81
N ILE A 233 -7.64 -15.38 -17.39
CA ILE A 233 -7.85 -15.16 -18.84
C ILE A 233 -6.53 -15.10 -19.59
N TYR A 234 -5.56 -14.30 -19.11
CA TYR A 234 -4.23 -14.17 -19.72
C TYR A 234 -3.23 -15.24 -19.25
N LYS A 235 -3.61 -16.04 -18.22
CA LYS A 235 -2.83 -17.16 -17.68
C LYS A 235 -1.45 -16.76 -17.12
N GLU A 236 -1.34 -15.55 -16.57
CA GLU A 236 -0.14 -15.08 -15.89
C GLU A 236 -0.01 -15.73 -14.49
N GLN A 237 0.56 -16.93 -14.41
CA GLN A 237 0.64 -17.72 -13.17
C GLN A 237 1.54 -17.12 -12.07
N GLN A 238 2.38 -16.14 -12.40
CA GLN A 238 3.20 -15.42 -11.41
C GLN A 238 2.50 -14.14 -10.91
N TYR A 239 1.36 -13.77 -11.50
CA TYR A 239 0.60 -12.59 -11.12
C TYR A 239 -0.18 -12.89 -9.83
N THR A 240 0.27 -12.34 -8.70
CA THR A 240 -0.38 -12.50 -7.39
C THR A 240 -1.31 -11.34 -7.08
N PHE A 241 -2.23 -11.53 -6.13
CA PHE A 241 -3.12 -10.44 -5.72
C PHE A 241 -2.36 -9.30 -5.04
N ALA A 242 -1.35 -9.59 -4.23
CA ALA A 242 -0.49 -8.59 -3.61
C ALA A 242 0.27 -7.74 -4.66
N TYR A 243 0.81 -8.40 -5.69
CA TYR A 243 1.40 -7.71 -6.83
C TYR A 243 0.37 -6.79 -7.52
N THR A 244 -0.88 -7.24 -7.66
CA THR A 244 -1.94 -6.45 -8.30
C THR A 244 -2.26 -5.19 -7.51
N LEU A 245 -2.33 -5.27 -6.17
CA LEU A 245 -2.54 -4.12 -5.30
C LEU A 245 -1.41 -3.09 -5.45
N GLU A 246 -0.16 -3.54 -5.51
CA GLU A 246 0.99 -2.68 -5.72
C GLU A 246 0.96 -2.04 -7.13
N TYR A 247 0.70 -2.85 -8.16
CA TYR A 247 0.65 -2.39 -9.54
C TYR A 247 -0.44 -1.33 -9.76
N TYR A 248 -1.68 -1.61 -9.33
CA TYR A 248 -2.77 -0.63 -9.43
C TYR A 248 -2.57 0.57 -8.51
N GLY A 249 -1.98 0.36 -7.32
CA GLY A 249 -1.63 1.46 -6.41
C GLY A 249 -0.67 2.47 -7.05
N ARG A 250 0.30 2.00 -7.85
CA ARG A 250 1.21 2.85 -8.62
C ARG A 250 0.54 3.48 -9.83
N LEU A 251 -0.21 2.70 -10.61
CA LEU A 251 -0.97 3.20 -11.76
C LEU A 251 -1.92 4.34 -11.36
N PHE A 252 -2.54 4.23 -10.18
CA PHE A 252 -3.46 5.24 -9.69
C PHE A 252 -2.79 6.30 -8.80
N ALA A 253 -1.48 6.28 -8.59
CA ALA A 253 -0.79 7.19 -7.66
C ALA A 253 -1.03 8.68 -7.98
N VAL A 254 -1.22 9.04 -9.26
CA VAL A 254 -1.58 10.43 -9.65
C VAL A 254 -2.95 10.85 -9.11
N ASN A 255 -3.88 9.90 -8.95
CA ASN A 255 -5.22 10.17 -8.43
C ASN A 255 -5.21 10.56 -6.96
N VAL A 256 -4.21 10.15 -6.18
CA VAL A 256 -4.04 10.63 -4.80
C VAL A 256 -3.95 12.15 -4.79
N LEU A 257 -3.16 12.73 -5.70
CA LEU A 257 -2.98 14.18 -5.80
C LEU A 257 -4.25 14.87 -6.34
N LEU A 258 -4.86 14.33 -7.40
CA LEU A 258 -6.07 14.91 -8.01
C LEU A 258 -7.24 14.94 -7.02
N TYR A 259 -7.50 13.83 -6.31
CA TYR A 259 -8.54 13.80 -5.30
C TYR A 259 -8.19 14.61 -4.05
N ALA A 260 -6.92 14.71 -3.65
CA ALA A 260 -6.52 15.60 -2.56
C ALA A 260 -6.82 17.07 -2.91
N ILE A 261 -6.49 17.51 -4.14
CA ILE A 261 -6.82 18.86 -4.62
C ILE A 261 -8.33 19.06 -4.66
N ALA A 262 -9.08 18.08 -5.18
CA ALA A 262 -10.54 18.14 -5.22
C ALA A 262 -11.15 18.22 -3.81
N ALA A 263 -10.66 17.42 -2.86
CA ALA A 263 -11.13 17.40 -1.48
C ALA A 263 -10.86 18.73 -0.76
N LEU A 264 -9.64 19.27 -0.90
CA LEU A 264 -9.30 20.59 -0.36
C LEU A 264 -10.19 21.69 -0.97
N SER A 265 -10.43 21.63 -2.28
CA SER A 265 -11.34 22.56 -2.97
C SER A 265 -12.78 22.46 -2.45
N ALA A 266 -13.24 21.25 -2.13
CA ALA A 266 -14.57 21.00 -1.58
C ALA A 266 -14.73 21.61 -0.18
N VAL A 267 -13.72 21.43 0.68
CA VAL A 267 -13.63 22.09 2.00
C VAL A 267 -13.72 23.61 1.84
N LEU A 268 -12.93 24.17 0.92
CA LEU A 268 -12.91 25.62 0.66
C LEU A 268 -14.18 26.14 -0.04
N GLY A 269 -14.97 25.27 -0.68
CA GLY A 269 -16.21 25.65 -1.38
C GLY A 269 -16.02 26.08 -2.83
N ILE A 270 -14.89 25.72 -3.42
CA ILE A 270 -14.55 26.04 -4.80
C ILE A 270 -15.06 24.89 -5.68
N PHE A 271 -16.38 24.78 -5.84
CA PHE A 271 -17.02 23.60 -6.46
C PHE A 271 -16.67 23.40 -7.94
N SER A 272 -16.35 24.47 -8.67
CA SER A 272 -15.83 24.35 -10.05
C SER A 272 -14.53 23.55 -10.09
N LEU A 273 -13.62 23.81 -9.15
CA LEU A 273 -12.34 23.10 -9.04
C LEU A 273 -12.54 21.66 -8.57
N VAL A 274 -13.54 21.41 -7.69
CA VAL A 274 -13.95 20.03 -7.33
C VAL A 274 -14.36 19.25 -8.58
N GLY A 275 -15.24 19.82 -9.41
CA GLY A 275 -15.73 19.18 -10.63
C GLY A 275 -14.62 18.88 -11.63
N VAL A 276 -13.74 19.86 -11.89
CA VAL A 276 -12.61 19.69 -12.82
C VAL A 276 -11.62 18.64 -12.32
N ALA A 277 -11.16 18.75 -11.07
CA ALA A 277 -10.17 17.81 -10.51
C ALA A 277 -10.73 16.39 -10.40
N THR A 278 -12.00 16.24 -10.01
CA THR A 278 -12.69 14.93 -9.97
C THR A 278 -12.82 14.32 -11.37
N SER A 279 -13.14 15.12 -12.38
CA SER A 279 -13.26 14.64 -13.76
C SER A 279 -11.91 14.16 -14.31
N LEU A 280 -10.84 14.90 -14.03
CA LEU A 280 -9.47 14.48 -14.38
C LEU A 280 -9.07 13.19 -13.66
N ALA A 281 -9.46 13.04 -12.39
CA ALA A 281 -9.18 11.82 -11.63
C ALA A 281 -9.94 10.61 -12.21
N LEU A 282 -11.22 10.77 -12.53
CA LEU A 282 -12.02 9.72 -13.18
C LEU A 282 -11.44 9.32 -14.54
N PHE A 283 -11.02 10.30 -15.34
CA PHE A 283 -10.34 10.03 -16.62
C PHE A 283 -9.04 9.25 -16.39
N ALA A 284 -8.20 9.65 -15.44
CA ALA A 284 -6.94 8.98 -15.12
C ALA A 284 -7.17 7.54 -14.63
N VAL A 285 -8.15 7.29 -13.76
CA VAL A 285 -8.55 5.92 -13.33
C VAL A 285 -9.00 5.09 -14.53
N GLY A 286 -9.84 5.64 -15.40
CA GLY A 286 -10.33 4.96 -16.60
C GLY A 286 -9.20 4.58 -17.55
N SER A 287 -8.34 5.54 -17.92
CA SER A 287 -7.19 5.29 -18.79
C SER A 287 -6.21 4.28 -18.21
N ALA A 288 -5.88 4.38 -16.92
CA ALA A 288 -5.00 3.44 -16.25
C ALA A 288 -5.59 2.02 -16.17
N SER A 289 -6.91 1.90 -15.98
CA SER A 289 -7.61 0.61 -15.97
C SER A 289 -7.60 -0.04 -17.35
N VAL A 290 -7.86 0.73 -18.41
CA VAL A 290 -7.76 0.26 -19.81
C VAL A 290 -6.33 -0.17 -20.12
N TYR A 291 -5.33 0.62 -19.73
CA TYR A 291 -3.92 0.27 -19.90
C TYR A 291 -3.56 -1.05 -19.20
N ALA A 292 -3.97 -1.22 -17.93
CA ALA A 292 -3.71 -2.44 -17.17
C ALA A 292 -4.33 -3.69 -17.81
N LEU A 293 -5.52 -3.53 -18.42
CA LEU A 293 -6.22 -4.62 -19.10
C LEU A 293 -5.60 -4.97 -20.46
N ALA A 294 -5.13 -3.96 -21.19
CA ALA A 294 -4.51 -4.12 -22.51
C ALA A 294 -3.04 -4.57 -22.44
N ASN A 295 -2.34 -4.24 -21.36
CA ASN A 295 -0.92 -4.56 -21.17
C ASN A 295 -0.76 -5.86 -20.35
N PHE A 296 -0.60 -6.98 -21.06
CA PHE A 296 -0.47 -8.30 -20.46
C PHE A 296 0.58 -9.14 -21.18
N THR A 297 1.13 -10.09 -20.44
CA THR A 297 1.94 -11.17 -21.00
C THR A 297 1.00 -12.34 -21.29
N ASN A 298 0.98 -12.77 -22.54
CA ASN A 298 0.06 -13.83 -22.95
C ASN A 298 0.74 -15.19 -22.93
N SER A 299 0.18 -16.11 -22.17
CA SER A 299 0.47 -17.55 -22.30
C SER A 299 -0.77 -18.36 -22.69
N SER A 300 -1.90 -17.69 -22.96
CA SER A 300 -3.15 -18.34 -23.39
C SER A 300 -3.11 -18.73 -24.86
N GLN A 301 -3.60 -19.93 -25.17
CA GLN A 301 -3.77 -20.45 -26.53
C GLN A 301 -4.95 -19.80 -27.29
N MET A 302 -5.80 -19.05 -26.60
CA MET A 302 -6.94 -18.36 -27.22
C MET A 302 -6.49 -17.19 -28.10
N ASP A 303 -7.16 -16.99 -29.23
CA ASP A 303 -6.94 -15.84 -30.12
C ASP A 303 -7.09 -14.49 -29.38
N SER A 304 -6.33 -13.50 -29.84
CA SER A 304 -6.20 -12.20 -29.15
C SER A 304 -7.53 -11.45 -29.05
N LEU A 305 -8.35 -11.46 -30.10
CA LEU A 305 -9.62 -10.72 -30.13
C LEU A 305 -10.62 -11.31 -29.14
N TYR A 306 -10.83 -12.62 -29.20
CA TYR A 306 -11.76 -13.32 -28.29
C TYR A 306 -11.31 -13.20 -26.83
N ARG A 307 -10.01 -13.27 -26.58
CA ARG A 307 -9.45 -13.11 -25.24
C ARG A 307 -9.70 -11.73 -24.67
N TYR A 308 -9.47 -10.68 -25.47
CA TYR A 308 -9.70 -9.31 -25.02
C TYR A 308 -11.20 -9.03 -24.80
N PHE A 309 -12.07 -9.59 -25.65
CA PHE A 309 -13.51 -9.49 -25.46
C PHE A 309 -13.97 -10.13 -24.14
N ILE A 310 -13.51 -11.35 -23.84
CA ILE A 310 -13.81 -12.03 -22.57
C ILE A 310 -13.22 -11.26 -21.38
N ALA A 311 -12.00 -10.73 -21.52
CA ALA A 311 -11.36 -9.91 -20.50
C ALA A 311 -12.22 -8.68 -20.15
N ILE A 312 -12.73 -7.95 -21.15
CA ILE A 312 -13.63 -6.81 -20.94
C ILE A 312 -14.93 -7.25 -20.27
N LEU A 313 -15.55 -8.35 -20.72
CA LEU A 313 -16.80 -8.82 -20.14
C LEU A 313 -16.65 -9.23 -18.67
N VAL A 314 -15.61 -9.99 -18.34
CA VAL A 314 -15.32 -10.41 -16.96
C VAL A 314 -14.99 -9.20 -16.09
N ASN A 315 -14.17 -8.27 -16.60
CA ASN A 315 -13.81 -7.06 -15.89
C ASN A 315 -15.04 -6.19 -15.60
N GLY A 316 -15.85 -5.93 -16.64
CA GLY A 316 -17.09 -5.17 -16.55
C GLY A 316 -18.11 -5.81 -15.61
N LEU A 317 -18.27 -7.14 -15.63
CA LEU A 317 -19.20 -7.85 -14.75
C LEU A 317 -18.84 -7.69 -13.26
N ILE A 318 -17.55 -7.86 -12.91
CA ILE A 318 -17.08 -7.73 -11.52
C ILE A 318 -17.30 -6.30 -11.01
N ILE A 319 -16.95 -5.30 -11.83
CA ILE A 319 -17.14 -3.89 -11.49
C ILE A 319 -18.63 -3.55 -11.41
N PHE A 320 -19.45 -4.06 -12.33
CA PHE A 320 -20.90 -3.81 -12.37
C PHE A 320 -21.61 -4.34 -11.12
N VAL A 321 -21.35 -5.59 -10.72
CA VAL A 321 -21.93 -6.18 -9.51
C VAL A 321 -21.50 -5.39 -8.27
N SER A 322 -20.22 -5.04 -8.18
CA SER A 322 -19.70 -4.21 -7.08
C SER A 322 -20.32 -2.81 -7.10
N GLY A 323 -20.62 -2.28 -8.29
CA GLY A 323 -21.37 -1.04 -8.54
C GLY A 323 -22.76 -1.06 -7.90
N ILE A 324 -23.52 -2.13 -8.12
CA ILE A 324 -24.86 -2.29 -7.52
C ILE A 324 -24.76 -2.36 -5.99
N ILE A 325 -23.76 -3.08 -5.46
CA ILE A 325 -23.56 -3.19 -4.01
C ILE A 325 -23.17 -1.83 -3.41
N ALA A 326 -22.20 -1.14 -4.01
CA ALA A 326 -21.79 0.19 -3.59
C ALA A 326 -22.96 1.19 -3.65
N ALA A 327 -23.74 1.15 -4.73
CA ALA A 327 -24.96 1.96 -4.88
C ALA A 327 -26.04 1.58 -3.86
N SER A 328 -26.07 0.35 -3.34
CA SER A 328 -27.01 -0.04 -2.27
C SER A 328 -26.57 0.49 -0.91
N ILE A 329 -25.26 0.45 -0.62
CA ILE A 329 -24.67 1.05 0.60
C ILE A 329 -24.89 2.57 0.59
N VAL A 330 -24.73 3.21 -0.57
CA VAL A 330 -24.85 4.65 -0.73
C VAL A 330 -26.29 5.11 -0.92
N GLY A 331 -27.09 4.37 -1.68
CA GLY A 331 -28.41 4.75 -2.16
C GLY A 331 -29.49 4.79 -1.08
N GLN A 332 -29.34 4.01 0.01
CA GLN A 332 -30.20 4.18 1.18
C GLN A 332 -30.16 5.62 1.73
N MET A 333 -29.08 6.37 1.48
CA MET A 333 -28.93 7.76 1.92
C MET A 333 -29.83 8.75 1.14
N PHE A 334 -30.10 8.52 -0.14
CA PHE A 334 -30.94 9.42 -0.94
C PHE A 334 -32.42 9.24 -0.62
N TRP A 335 -32.87 8.02 -0.35
CA TRP A 335 -34.28 7.74 -0.10
C TRP A 335 -34.73 8.07 1.33
N SER A 336 -33.88 7.87 2.35
CA SER A 336 -34.26 8.13 3.74
C SER A 336 -34.13 9.60 4.17
N SER A 337 -33.57 10.46 3.32
CA SER A 337 -33.41 11.90 3.60
C SER A 337 -34.39 12.78 2.80
N LEU A 338 -35.05 12.21 1.79
CA LEU A 338 -36.07 12.88 0.97
C LEU A 338 -37.51 12.55 1.41
N PHE A 339 -37.72 11.50 2.21
CA PHE A 339 -39.01 11.01 2.68
C PHE A 339 -38.90 10.54 4.14
#